data_AF-A0A8U0UBB6-F1
#
_entry.id   AF-A0A8U0UBB6-F1
#
_cell.length_a   1.000
_cell.length_b   1.000
_cell.length_c   1.000
_cell.angle_alpha   90.00
_cell.angle_beta   90.00
_cell.angle_gamma   90.00
#
_symmetry.space_group_name_H-M   'P 1'
#
loop_
_entity.id
_entity.type
_entity.pdbx_description
1 polymer ?
#
loop_
_entity_poly.entity_id
_entity_poly.type
_entity_poly.pdbx_seq_one_letter_code
_entity_poly.pdbx_strand_id
1 'polypeptide(L)'
;MSFTVEERGKPNTLSYRLFFKNADGKYVSPFHDIPMYADESQNIFHVVVEVPRWTNAKMEIATKDPLNPIKQDVKKGNLRYVANVFPHKGYIWNYGAIPQTWEDPGHKDEDTDCCGDNDPIDVCEIGTKVCLRGEVIKVKVLGVLAMIDEGETDWKVIAINVEDPEAKDLNNIGDIQRLKPGYLEATVDWFRRYKVPDGKPENQFAFNGEFKDKEFAIETIKSTHGFWKALISQKTNSGGLNCKNTCVSADDSPFCCSTDEAKAVIEGTTPCGTEDPIPCSVDKWFYYVKE
;
A
#
# COMPACT_ATOMS: atom_id res chain seq x y z
N MET A 1 7.01 12.38 -13.13
CA MET A 1 5.72 13.11 -13.13
C MET A 1 5.44 13.56 -11.70
N SER A 2 4.88 14.76 -11.51
CA SER A 2 4.45 15.20 -10.18
C SER A 2 2.96 14.90 -10.00
N PHE A 3 2.59 14.38 -8.84
CA PHE A 3 1.20 14.14 -8.45
C PHE A 3 0.85 15.05 -7.27
N THR A 4 -0.40 15.49 -7.23
CA THR A 4 -0.95 16.26 -6.10
C THR A 4 -2.22 15.59 -5.62
N VAL A 5 -2.66 15.96 -4.42
CA VAL A 5 -3.84 15.37 -3.80
C VAL A 5 -4.92 16.40 -3.54
N GLU A 6 -6.19 15.97 -3.56
CA GLU A 6 -7.34 16.75 -3.12
C GLU A 6 -8.09 16.00 -2.01
N GLU A 7 -8.16 16.64 -0.85
CA GLU A 7 -8.91 16.15 0.30
C GLU A 7 -10.40 16.47 0.18
N ARG A 8 -11.23 15.48 0.49
CA ARG A 8 -12.69 15.59 0.55
C ARG A 8 -13.20 14.94 1.83
N GLY A 9 -14.34 15.42 2.31
CA GLY A 9 -14.86 15.05 3.62
C GLY A 9 -13.98 15.53 4.78
N LYS A 10 -14.36 15.16 6.00
CA LYS A 10 -13.63 15.57 7.21
C LYS A 10 -12.57 14.53 7.57
N PRO A 11 -11.31 14.90 7.81
CA PRO A 11 -10.32 13.97 8.33
C PRO A 11 -10.80 13.28 9.62
N ASN A 12 -10.37 12.03 9.83
CA ASN A 12 -10.79 11.18 10.95
C ASN A 12 -12.31 10.89 10.99
N THR A 13 -12.97 10.86 9.82
CA THR A 13 -14.37 10.47 9.66
C THR A 13 -14.56 9.46 8.52
N LEU A 14 -15.70 8.77 8.50
CA LEU A 14 -16.07 7.84 7.40
C LEU A 14 -16.17 8.52 6.02
N SER A 15 -16.33 9.85 6.00
CA SER A 15 -16.46 10.64 4.77
C SER A 15 -15.12 11.01 4.13
N TYR A 16 -14.01 10.87 4.86
CA TYR A 16 -12.71 11.31 4.39
C TYR A 16 -12.26 10.54 3.15
N ARG A 17 -11.85 11.26 2.11
CA ARG A 17 -11.28 10.72 0.87
C ARG A 17 -10.12 11.61 0.41
N LEU A 18 -9.08 10.99 -0.12
CA LEU A 18 -7.95 11.67 -0.73
C LEU A 18 -7.84 11.25 -2.20
N PHE A 19 -8.19 12.15 -3.10
CA PHE A 19 -8.13 11.95 -4.55
C PHE A 19 -6.81 12.45 -5.12
N PHE A 20 -6.43 11.95 -6.30
CA PHE A 20 -5.15 12.28 -6.93
C PHE A 20 -5.35 13.08 -8.20
N LYS A 21 -4.40 13.97 -8.48
CA LYS A 21 -4.28 14.71 -9.73
C LYS A 21 -2.88 14.55 -10.30
N ASN A 22 -2.79 14.39 -11.63
CA ASN A 22 -1.51 14.44 -12.34
C ASN A 22 -0.99 15.88 -12.48
N ALA A 23 0.15 16.06 -13.16
CA ALA A 23 0.77 17.37 -13.38
C ALA A 23 -0.10 18.36 -14.16
N ASP A 24 -1.03 17.86 -14.99
CA ASP A 24 -1.98 18.68 -15.75
C ASP A 24 -3.25 19.04 -14.95
N GLY A 25 -3.32 18.63 -13.68
CA GLY A 25 -4.48 18.84 -12.82
C GLY A 25 -5.66 17.90 -13.10
N LYS A 26 -5.46 16.87 -13.94
CA LYS A 26 -6.48 15.86 -14.25
C LYS A 26 -6.59 14.86 -13.10
N TYR A 27 -7.81 14.53 -12.68
CA TYR A 27 -8.05 13.47 -11.70
C TYR A 27 -7.63 12.11 -12.24
N VAL A 28 -6.93 11.35 -11.41
CA VAL A 28 -6.36 10.04 -11.74
C VAL A 28 -6.64 9.05 -10.62
N SER A 29 -6.78 7.78 -10.97
CA SER A 29 -6.81 6.67 -10.03
C SER A 29 -5.38 6.37 -9.54
N PRO A 30 -5.11 6.36 -8.22
CA PRO A 30 -3.82 5.94 -7.71
C PRO A 30 -3.57 4.44 -7.92
N PHE A 31 -4.62 3.65 -8.14
CA PHE A 31 -4.49 2.23 -8.44
C PHE A 31 -4.10 2.00 -9.90
N HIS A 32 -4.68 2.75 -10.85
CA HIS A 32 -4.61 2.40 -12.28
C HIS A 32 -3.81 3.38 -13.14
N ASP A 33 -3.82 4.66 -12.81
CA ASP A 33 -3.32 5.72 -13.68
C ASP A 33 -1.89 6.17 -13.34
N ILE A 34 -1.43 5.91 -12.11
CA ILE A 34 -0.03 6.15 -11.73
C ILE A 34 0.81 5.00 -12.31
N PRO A 35 1.83 5.29 -13.15
CA PRO A 35 2.64 4.22 -13.74
C PRO A 35 3.38 3.42 -12.67
N MET A 36 3.43 2.09 -12.79
CA MET A 36 4.22 1.25 -11.89
C MET A 36 5.69 1.68 -11.84
N TYR A 37 6.31 1.89 -13.01
CA TYR A 37 7.70 2.33 -13.11
C TYR A 37 7.83 3.86 -13.11
N ALA A 38 8.76 4.35 -12.30
CA ALA A 38 9.31 5.69 -12.43
C ALA A 38 10.51 5.73 -13.39
N ASP A 39 11.31 4.65 -13.41
CA ASP A 39 12.36 4.37 -14.39
C ASP A 39 12.48 2.85 -14.56
N GLU A 40 11.95 2.32 -15.66
CA GLU A 40 11.95 0.89 -15.97
C GLU A 40 13.37 0.35 -16.20
N SER A 41 14.26 1.15 -16.78
CA SER A 41 15.64 0.72 -17.08
C SER A 41 16.45 0.44 -15.81
N GLN A 42 16.05 1.04 -14.69
CA GLN A 42 16.69 0.91 -13.40
C GLN A 42 15.86 0.12 -12.37
N ASN A 43 14.69 -0.39 -12.76
CA ASN A 43 13.70 -0.97 -11.84
C ASN A 43 13.39 -0.04 -10.65
N ILE A 44 13.14 1.24 -10.95
CA ILE A 44 12.67 2.23 -9.97
C ILE A 44 11.15 2.31 -10.09
N PHE A 45 10.47 2.07 -8.98
CA PHE A 45 9.02 1.97 -8.91
C PHE A 45 8.42 3.24 -8.31
N HIS A 46 7.21 3.59 -8.71
CA HIS A 46 6.40 4.51 -7.92
C HIS A 46 5.79 3.75 -6.73
N VAL A 47 5.63 4.45 -5.61
CA VAL A 47 4.85 3.97 -4.46
C VAL A 47 3.87 5.07 -4.08
N VAL A 48 2.62 4.69 -3.88
CA VAL A 48 1.59 5.55 -3.32
C VAL A 48 1.62 5.37 -1.81
N VAL A 49 2.05 6.39 -1.07
CA VAL A 49 2.12 6.33 0.39
C VAL A 49 0.71 6.46 0.97
N GLU A 50 0.27 5.48 1.74
CA GLU A 50 -1.05 5.48 2.37
C GLU A 50 -0.97 5.88 3.84
N VAL A 51 0.00 5.32 4.55
CA VAL A 51 0.18 5.50 6.00
C VAL A 51 1.60 6.00 6.28
N PRO A 52 1.75 7.28 6.71
CA PRO A 52 3.03 7.81 7.17
C PRO A 52 3.56 7.02 8.37
N ARG A 53 4.89 6.91 8.46
CA ARG A 53 5.55 6.27 9.60
C ARG A 53 5.13 6.90 10.92
N TRP A 54 4.95 6.04 11.93
CA TRP A 54 4.51 6.33 13.30
C TRP A 54 3.08 6.86 13.44
N THR A 55 2.26 6.71 12.40
CA THR A 55 0.81 6.94 12.47
C THR A 55 0.05 5.63 12.63
N ASN A 56 -1.20 5.71 13.07
CA ASN A 56 -2.02 4.55 13.43
C ASN A 56 -3.22 4.33 12.51
N ALA A 57 -3.73 5.37 11.86
CA ALA A 57 -4.91 5.26 10.99
C ALA A 57 -4.60 4.29 9.84
N LYS A 58 -5.35 3.19 9.73
CA LYS A 58 -5.22 2.27 8.61
C LYS A 58 -5.88 2.90 7.41
N MET A 59 -5.07 3.54 6.57
CA MET A 59 -5.49 4.17 5.33
C MET A 59 -5.10 3.26 4.18
N GLU A 60 -5.94 3.19 3.17
CA GLU A 60 -5.76 2.30 2.01
C GLU A 60 -6.39 2.91 0.75
N ILE A 61 -5.86 2.57 -0.41
CA ILE A 61 -6.49 2.79 -1.71
C ILE A 61 -7.83 2.07 -1.70
N ALA A 62 -8.92 2.82 -1.91
CA ALA A 62 -10.26 2.25 -1.94
C ALA A 62 -10.49 1.49 -3.26
N THR A 63 -10.05 0.24 -3.34
CA THR A 63 -10.05 -0.59 -4.56
C THR A 63 -11.45 -0.76 -5.20
N LYS A 64 -12.52 -0.53 -4.43
CA LYS A 64 -13.92 -0.64 -4.86
C LYS A 64 -14.63 0.71 -5.08
N ASP A 65 -14.03 1.82 -4.69
CA ASP A 65 -14.62 3.16 -4.88
C ASP A 65 -14.15 3.74 -6.24
N PRO A 66 -14.99 4.51 -6.96
CA PRO A 66 -14.59 5.15 -8.21
C PRO A 66 -13.37 6.07 -8.04
N LEU A 67 -12.41 5.95 -8.95
CA LEU A 67 -11.09 6.64 -8.91
C LEU A 67 -10.20 6.27 -7.71
N ASN A 68 -10.57 5.23 -6.96
CA ASN A 68 -9.78 4.60 -5.90
C ASN A 68 -9.10 5.60 -4.94
N PRO A 69 -9.82 6.59 -4.37
CA PRO A 69 -9.23 7.51 -3.40
C PRO A 69 -8.67 6.75 -2.21
N ILE A 70 -7.66 7.32 -1.54
CA ILE A 70 -7.27 6.78 -0.24
C ILE A 70 -8.37 7.10 0.79
N LYS A 71 -8.76 6.11 1.57
CA LYS A 71 -9.72 6.25 2.69
C LYS A 71 -9.26 5.44 3.89
N GLN A 72 -9.88 5.68 5.05
CA GLN A 72 -9.60 4.88 6.23
C GLN A 72 -10.43 3.58 6.20
N ASP A 73 -9.79 2.45 6.52
CA ASP A 73 -10.43 1.16 6.71
C ASP A 73 -11.47 1.24 7.85
N VAL A 74 -12.56 0.48 7.72
CA VAL A 74 -13.69 0.46 8.65
C VAL A 74 -13.92 -0.95 9.16
N LYS A 75 -13.78 -1.13 10.47
CA LYS A 75 -14.02 -2.41 11.15
C LYS A 75 -15.22 -2.28 12.09
N LYS A 76 -16.24 -3.11 11.87
CA LYS A 76 -17.50 -3.10 12.67
C LYS A 76 -18.13 -1.70 12.76
N GLY A 77 -18.12 -0.95 11.65
CA GLY A 77 -18.69 0.39 11.55
C GLY A 77 -17.83 1.53 12.13
N ASN A 78 -16.65 1.23 12.67
CA ASN A 78 -15.74 2.22 13.24
C ASN A 78 -14.46 2.35 12.41
N LEU A 79 -13.88 3.55 12.39
CA LEU A 79 -12.57 3.79 11.79
C LEU A 79 -11.51 2.92 12.45
N ARG A 80 -10.70 2.23 11.64
CA ARG A 80 -9.66 1.33 12.12
C ARG A 80 -8.36 2.08 12.36
N TYR A 81 -7.79 1.85 13.53
CA TYR A 81 -6.46 2.29 13.92
C TYR A 81 -5.65 1.07 14.34
N VAL A 82 -4.44 0.90 13.80
CA VAL A 82 -3.52 -0.15 14.21
C VAL A 82 -2.97 0.18 15.60
N ALA A 83 -2.84 -0.84 16.44
CA ALA A 83 -2.35 -0.71 17.80
C ALA A 83 -0.86 -0.36 17.87
N ASN A 84 -0.42 0.25 18.98
CA ASN A 84 0.99 0.32 19.32
C ASN A 84 1.37 -0.96 20.06
N VAL A 85 2.01 -1.89 19.37
CA VAL A 85 2.50 -3.14 19.96
C VAL A 85 3.94 -2.90 20.41
N PHE A 86 4.16 -2.85 21.73
CA PHE A 86 5.44 -2.48 22.30
C PHE A 86 6.59 -3.33 21.72
N PRO A 87 7.69 -2.72 21.23
CA PRO A 87 8.09 -1.31 21.37
C PRO A 87 7.66 -0.36 20.22
N HIS A 88 6.81 -0.82 19.30
CA HIS A 88 6.50 -0.13 18.04
C HIS A 88 5.36 0.89 18.16
N LYS A 89 5.60 2.14 17.72
CA LYS A 89 4.55 3.16 17.56
C LYS A 89 3.94 3.06 16.17
N GLY A 90 2.66 2.70 16.08
CA GLY A 90 1.92 2.63 14.82
C GLY A 90 2.66 1.80 13.75
N TYR A 91 2.59 2.23 12.50
CA TYR A 91 3.41 1.68 11.42
C TYR A 91 4.88 2.12 11.58
N ILE A 92 5.82 1.18 11.47
CA ILE A 92 7.26 1.47 11.66
C ILE A 92 7.99 1.83 10.36
N TRP A 93 7.26 1.95 9.25
CA TRP A 93 7.68 2.42 7.91
C TRP A 93 6.72 3.47 7.39
N ASN A 94 7.09 4.15 6.31
CA ASN A 94 6.06 4.69 5.43
C ASN A 94 5.47 3.49 4.69
N TYR A 95 4.15 3.33 4.75
CA TYR A 95 3.46 2.17 4.21
C TYR A 95 2.52 2.59 3.08
N GLY A 96 2.38 1.73 2.08
CA GLY A 96 1.48 1.94 0.96
C GLY A 96 1.65 0.86 -0.07
N ALA A 97 1.36 1.17 -1.33
CA ALA A 97 1.33 0.17 -2.39
C ALA A 97 2.03 0.62 -3.69
N ILE A 98 2.43 -0.37 -4.51
CA ILE A 98 2.87 -0.11 -5.89
C ILE A 98 1.63 -0.02 -6.79
N PRO A 99 1.42 1.09 -7.52
CA PRO A 99 0.29 1.21 -8.42
C PRO A 99 0.43 0.24 -9.60
N GLN A 100 -0.71 -0.07 -10.24
CA GLN A 100 -0.79 -1.03 -11.35
C GLN A 100 -0.31 -2.44 -10.99
N THR A 101 -0.44 -2.86 -9.74
CA THR A 101 -0.20 -4.24 -9.28
C THR A 101 -1.47 -4.78 -8.64
N TRP A 102 -1.68 -6.09 -8.69
CA TRP A 102 -2.84 -6.71 -8.07
C TRP A 102 -2.51 -8.15 -7.69
N GLU A 103 -2.78 -8.52 -6.43
CA GLU A 103 -2.71 -9.90 -5.95
C GLU A 103 -4.02 -10.62 -6.28
N ASP A 104 -4.05 -11.33 -7.41
CA ASP A 104 -5.27 -11.96 -7.93
C ASP A 104 -5.79 -13.07 -6.98
N PRO A 105 -7.01 -12.96 -6.43
CA PRO A 105 -7.59 -13.98 -5.56
C PRO A 105 -7.94 -15.27 -6.30
N GLY A 106 -7.96 -15.25 -7.63
CA GLY A 106 -8.10 -16.44 -8.49
C GLY A 106 -6.78 -17.17 -8.76
N HIS A 107 -5.64 -16.58 -8.40
CA HIS A 107 -4.32 -17.18 -8.55
C HIS A 107 -3.82 -17.74 -7.21
N LYS A 108 -3.43 -19.01 -7.20
CA LYS A 108 -2.78 -19.65 -6.06
C LYS A 108 -1.27 -19.54 -6.21
N ASP A 109 -0.64 -18.85 -5.28
CA ASP A 109 0.82 -18.67 -5.25
C ASP A 109 1.52 -19.98 -4.84
N GLU A 110 2.61 -20.33 -5.53
CA GLU A 110 3.31 -21.60 -5.33
C GLU A 110 4.15 -21.63 -4.04
N ASP A 111 4.57 -20.46 -3.54
CA ASP A 111 5.44 -20.35 -2.39
C ASP A 111 4.65 -20.28 -1.07
N THR A 112 3.49 -19.63 -1.07
CA THR A 112 2.61 -19.52 0.10
C THR A 112 1.53 -20.59 0.17
N ASP A 113 1.24 -21.27 -0.96
CA ASP A 113 0.08 -22.15 -1.14
C ASP A 113 -1.28 -21.47 -0.85
N CYS A 114 -1.35 -20.13 -0.98
CA CYS A 114 -2.54 -19.32 -0.73
C CYS A 114 -2.92 -18.49 -1.98
N CYS A 115 -4.17 -18.03 -2.04
CA CYS A 115 -4.61 -17.08 -3.08
C CYS A 115 -4.28 -15.63 -2.70
N GLY A 116 -4.14 -14.74 -3.67
CA GLY A 116 -3.92 -13.31 -3.41
C GLY A 116 -5.05 -12.64 -2.60
N ASP A 117 -4.71 -11.60 -1.84
CA ASP A 117 -5.62 -10.84 -0.96
C ASP A 117 -6.54 -9.85 -1.70
N ASN A 118 -6.46 -9.79 -3.03
CA ASN A 118 -7.25 -8.95 -3.91
C ASN A 118 -6.93 -7.44 -3.85
N ASP A 119 -5.80 -7.05 -3.24
CA ASP A 119 -5.33 -5.67 -3.18
C ASP A 119 -4.04 -5.46 -4.02
N PRO A 120 -3.57 -4.21 -4.20
CA PRO A 120 -2.26 -3.94 -4.81
C PRO A 120 -1.12 -4.42 -3.89
N ILE A 121 0.04 -4.74 -4.47
CA ILE A 121 1.17 -5.24 -3.67
C ILE A 121 1.69 -4.17 -2.69
N ASP A 122 1.86 -4.59 -1.44
CA ASP A 122 2.21 -3.72 -0.33
C ASP A 122 3.69 -3.38 -0.25
N VAL A 123 4.01 -2.20 0.26
CA VAL A 123 5.38 -1.67 0.39
C VAL A 123 5.64 -1.07 1.76
N CYS A 124 6.74 -1.49 2.36
CA CYS A 124 7.37 -0.88 3.51
C CYS A 124 8.56 -0.04 3.05
N GLU A 125 8.41 1.28 3.05
CA GLU A 125 9.48 2.21 2.69
C GLU A 125 10.27 2.65 3.93
N ILE A 126 11.58 2.37 3.92
CA ILE A 126 12.44 2.37 5.12
C ILE A 126 13.30 3.62 5.29
N GLY A 127 13.18 4.61 4.40
CA GLY A 127 13.96 5.83 4.40
C GLY A 127 13.73 6.69 5.63
N THR A 128 14.62 7.65 5.84
CA THR A 128 14.64 8.53 7.01
C THR A 128 13.49 9.53 7.03
N LYS A 129 13.02 10.00 5.88
CA LYS A 129 11.89 10.93 5.76
C LYS A 129 10.59 10.27 6.22
N VAL A 130 9.78 10.96 7.02
CA VAL A 130 8.37 10.60 7.21
C VAL A 130 7.58 11.22 6.06
N CYS A 131 7.05 10.38 5.17
CA CYS A 131 6.32 10.83 3.98
C CYS A 131 4.92 11.32 4.34
N LEU A 132 4.30 12.06 3.43
CA LEU A 132 2.89 12.46 3.58
C LEU A 132 1.97 11.39 3.02
N ARG A 133 0.76 11.29 3.58
CA ARG A 133 -0.28 10.44 3.01
C ARG A 133 -0.68 10.98 1.63
N GLY A 134 -0.78 10.07 0.66
CA GLY A 134 -1.00 10.35 -0.75
C GLY A 134 0.23 10.89 -1.49
N GLU A 135 1.40 10.93 -0.84
CA GLU A 135 2.64 11.23 -1.56
C GLU A 135 2.96 10.10 -2.53
N VAL A 136 3.34 10.44 -3.77
CA VAL A 136 3.79 9.47 -4.77
C VAL A 136 5.31 9.58 -4.86
N ILE A 137 6.00 8.60 -4.29
CA ILE A 137 7.47 8.59 -4.18
C ILE A 137 8.08 7.60 -5.18
N LYS A 138 9.38 7.73 -5.41
CA LYS A 138 10.16 6.81 -6.25
C LYS A 138 11.04 5.97 -5.35
N VAL A 139 10.98 4.66 -5.50
CA VAL A 139 11.70 3.75 -4.62
C VAL A 139 12.56 2.77 -5.39
N LYS A 140 13.65 2.37 -4.75
CA LYS A 140 14.42 1.19 -5.11
C LYS A 140 13.99 0.03 -4.23
N VAL A 141 13.66 -1.10 -4.85
CA VAL A 141 13.32 -2.36 -4.15
C VAL A 141 14.58 -3.03 -3.63
N LEU A 142 14.49 -3.59 -2.42
CA LEU A 142 15.58 -4.23 -1.70
C LEU A 142 15.30 -5.70 -1.40
N GLY A 143 14.04 -6.09 -1.25
CA GLY A 143 13.61 -7.47 -0.99
C GLY A 143 12.10 -7.55 -0.75
N VAL A 144 11.61 -8.72 -0.33
CA VAL A 144 10.18 -8.95 -0.04
C VAL A 144 10.00 -9.97 1.07
N LEU A 145 8.94 -9.83 1.86
CA LEU A 145 8.50 -10.79 2.88
C LEU A 145 7.16 -11.40 2.46
N ALA A 146 7.04 -12.73 2.57
CA ALA A 146 5.84 -13.49 2.23
C ALA A 146 4.95 -13.67 3.47
N MET A 147 4.03 -12.74 3.74
CA MET A 147 3.06 -12.91 4.82
C MET A 147 1.87 -13.74 4.33
N ILE A 148 1.31 -14.55 5.23
CA ILE A 148 0.03 -15.23 5.03
C ILE A 148 -0.97 -14.56 5.98
N ASP A 149 -1.86 -13.74 5.42
CA ASP A 149 -2.84 -12.96 6.18
C ASP A 149 -4.21 -13.64 6.17
N GLU A 150 -4.59 -14.25 7.29
CA GLU A 150 -5.90 -14.94 7.41
C GLU A 150 -6.20 -15.99 6.31
N GLY A 151 -5.17 -16.56 5.67
CA GLY A 151 -5.27 -17.56 4.60
C GLY A 151 -5.06 -17.02 3.19
N GLU A 152 -4.70 -15.74 3.06
CA GLU A 152 -4.40 -15.06 1.80
C GLU A 152 -2.89 -14.76 1.70
N THR A 153 -2.37 -14.81 0.49
CA THR A 153 -1.02 -14.32 0.15
C THR A 153 -1.04 -12.81 0.26
N ASP A 154 -0.08 -12.26 0.98
CA ASP A 154 0.06 -10.83 1.21
C ASP A 154 1.55 -10.45 1.21
N TRP A 155 2.07 -10.04 0.05
CA TRP A 155 3.48 -9.75 -0.13
C TRP A 155 3.86 -8.36 0.38
N LYS A 156 4.87 -8.30 1.26
CA LYS A 156 5.40 -7.04 1.82
C LYS A 156 6.75 -6.70 1.20
N VAL A 157 6.74 -5.84 0.17
CA VAL A 157 7.96 -5.36 -0.47
C VAL A 157 8.72 -4.42 0.47
N ILE A 158 10.04 -4.62 0.58
CA ILE A 158 10.93 -3.72 1.29
C ILE A 158 11.63 -2.81 0.29
N ALA A 159 11.46 -1.50 0.46
CA ALA A 159 12.00 -0.52 -0.47
C ALA A 159 12.56 0.71 0.26
N ILE A 160 13.33 1.52 -0.46
CA ILE A 160 13.83 2.80 0.04
C ILE A 160 13.62 3.89 -1.01
N ASN A 161 13.22 5.07 -0.58
CA ASN A 161 13.14 6.24 -1.44
C ASN A 161 14.50 6.52 -2.10
N VAL A 162 14.53 6.71 -3.41
CA VAL A 162 15.77 6.96 -4.18
C VAL A 162 16.47 8.27 -3.81
N GLU A 163 15.72 9.20 -3.21
CA GLU A 163 16.22 10.49 -2.73
C GLU A 163 16.78 10.42 -1.30
N ASP A 164 16.64 9.28 -0.61
CA ASP A 164 17.17 9.11 0.73
C ASP A 164 18.71 9.08 0.74
N PRO A 165 19.39 9.76 1.69
CA PRO A 165 20.85 9.75 1.78
C PRO A 165 21.49 8.35 1.89
N GLU A 166 20.79 7.38 2.49
CA GLU A 166 21.24 5.99 2.65
C GLU A 166 20.93 5.12 1.42
N ALA A 167 20.13 5.60 0.46
CA ALA A 167 19.69 4.81 -0.69
C ALA A 167 20.87 4.25 -1.49
N LYS A 168 21.98 4.98 -1.61
CA LYS A 168 23.19 4.51 -2.32
C LYS A 168 23.85 3.29 -1.65
N ASP A 169 23.71 3.15 -0.34
CA ASP A 169 24.39 2.14 0.47
C ASP A 169 23.53 0.88 0.67
N LEU A 170 22.23 0.96 0.37
CA LEU A 170 21.26 -0.13 0.49
C LEU A 170 20.85 -0.60 -0.90
N ASN A 171 21.38 -1.74 -1.38
CA ASN A 171 21.14 -2.23 -2.75
C ASN A 171 20.48 -3.61 -2.81
N ASN A 172 20.54 -4.38 -1.72
CA ASN A 172 19.84 -5.65 -1.56
C ASN A 172 19.45 -5.84 -0.08
N ILE A 173 18.66 -6.87 0.23
CA ILE A 173 18.13 -7.14 1.57
C ILE A 173 19.22 -7.33 2.62
N GLY A 174 20.37 -7.91 2.23
CA GLY A 174 21.53 -8.10 3.11
C GLY A 174 22.19 -6.79 3.57
N ASP A 175 22.06 -5.70 2.81
CA ASP A 175 22.56 -4.40 3.24
C ASP A 175 21.75 -3.84 4.42
N ILE A 176 20.45 -4.13 4.48
CA ILE A 176 19.59 -3.74 5.60
C ILE A 176 20.04 -4.48 6.86
N GLN A 177 20.28 -5.80 6.78
CA GLN A 177 20.79 -6.57 7.93
C GLN A 177 22.10 -6.01 8.47
N ARG A 178 22.99 -5.57 7.58
CA ARG A 178 24.31 -5.02 7.91
C ARG A 178 24.26 -3.59 8.48
N LEU A 179 23.46 -2.71 7.87
CA LEU A 179 23.44 -1.28 8.17
C LEU A 179 22.34 -0.89 9.17
N LYS A 180 21.28 -1.68 9.28
CA LYS A 180 20.14 -1.48 10.19
C LYS A 180 19.84 -2.77 10.97
N PRO A 181 20.76 -3.24 11.83
CA PRO A 181 20.60 -4.48 12.57
C PRO A 181 19.33 -4.45 13.45
N GLY A 182 18.54 -5.54 13.41
CA GLY A 182 17.27 -5.63 14.14
C GLY A 182 16.04 -5.12 13.37
N TYR A 183 16.23 -4.45 12.23
CA TYR A 183 15.12 -3.81 11.50
C TYR A 183 14.23 -4.82 10.78
N LEU A 184 14.81 -5.84 10.15
CA LEU A 184 14.05 -6.91 9.49
C LEU A 184 13.34 -7.79 10.52
N GLU A 185 13.99 -8.06 11.65
CA GLU A 185 13.39 -8.79 12.77
C GLU A 185 12.20 -8.04 13.35
N ALA A 186 12.33 -6.71 13.54
CA ALA A 186 11.23 -5.86 13.95
C ALA A 186 10.08 -5.81 12.93
N THR A 187 10.39 -5.96 11.64
CA THR A 187 9.40 -6.01 10.56
C THR A 187 8.55 -7.28 10.63
N VAL A 188 9.20 -8.43 10.76
CA VAL A 188 8.52 -9.70 10.95
C VAL A 188 7.73 -9.69 12.26
N ASP A 189 8.30 -9.15 13.34
CA ASP A 189 7.64 -8.98 14.64
C ASP A 189 6.34 -8.17 14.56
N TRP A 190 6.39 -7.04 13.85
CA TRP A 190 5.23 -6.16 13.67
C TRP A 190 4.12 -6.90 12.92
N PHE A 191 4.41 -7.45 11.74
CA PHE A 191 3.41 -8.15 10.92
C PHE A 191 2.87 -9.42 11.59
N ARG A 192 3.68 -10.11 12.38
CA ARG A 192 3.22 -11.27 13.15
C ARG A 192 2.14 -10.89 14.15
N ARG A 193 2.29 -9.74 14.84
CA ARG A 193 1.51 -9.41 16.05
C ARG A 193 0.50 -8.28 15.89
N TYR A 194 0.52 -7.50 14.82
CA TYR A 194 -0.27 -6.25 14.75
C TYR A 194 -1.79 -6.44 14.92
N LYS A 195 -2.33 -7.63 14.58
CA LYS A 195 -3.75 -7.97 14.79
C LYS A 195 -4.05 -8.68 16.11
N VAL A 196 -3.05 -9.08 16.89
CA VAL A 196 -3.26 -9.75 18.19
C VAL A 196 -4.09 -8.88 19.15
N PRO A 197 -3.86 -7.56 19.26
CA PRO A 197 -4.72 -6.68 20.07
C PRO A 197 -6.19 -6.64 19.64
N ASP A 198 -6.47 -7.01 18.38
CA ASP A 198 -7.83 -7.12 17.84
C ASP A 198 -8.48 -8.51 18.12
N GLY A 199 -7.79 -9.38 18.88
CA GLY A 199 -8.24 -10.74 19.18
C GLY A 199 -8.07 -11.73 18.03
N LYS A 200 -7.20 -11.42 17.06
CA LYS A 200 -6.82 -12.32 15.96
C LYS A 200 -5.57 -13.14 16.33
N PRO A 201 -5.37 -14.32 15.73
CA PRO A 201 -4.12 -15.06 15.90
C PRO A 201 -2.93 -14.29 15.31
N GLU A 202 -1.72 -14.76 15.63
CA GLU A 202 -0.51 -14.27 14.96
C GLU A 202 -0.49 -14.69 13.49
N ASN A 203 -0.07 -13.77 12.62
CA ASN A 203 0.10 -14.05 11.20
C ASN A 203 1.28 -15.01 10.97
N GLN A 204 1.16 -15.79 9.90
CA GLN A 204 2.19 -16.74 9.47
C GLN A 204 2.97 -16.18 8.28
N PHE A 205 4.08 -16.83 7.95
CA PHE A 205 4.93 -16.41 6.83
C PHE A 205 5.40 -17.64 6.06
N ALA A 206 5.43 -17.54 4.74
CA ALA A 206 6.16 -18.53 3.93
C ALA A 206 7.67 -18.39 4.16
N PHE A 207 8.45 -19.35 3.65
CA PHE A 207 9.91 -19.40 3.82
C PHE A 207 10.38 -19.23 5.27
N ASN A 208 9.58 -19.67 6.25
CA ASN A 208 9.89 -19.53 7.67
C ASN A 208 10.13 -18.07 8.11
N GLY A 209 9.52 -17.10 7.42
CA GLY A 209 9.69 -15.66 7.71
C GLY A 209 11.00 -15.05 7.20
N GLU A 210 11.72 -15.74 6.33
CA GLU A 210 12.90 -15.20 5.66
C GLU A 210 12.50 -14.20 4.58
N PHE A 211 13.21 -13.08 4.51
CA PHE A 211 13.09 -12.14 3.41
C PHE A 211 13.77 -12.70 2.17
N LYS A 212 13.11 -12.59 1.02
CA LYS A 212 13.71 -12.82 -0.28
C LYS A 212 14.44 -11.58 -0.77
N ASP A 213 15.41 -11.78 -1.64
CA ASP A 213 16.25 -10.72 -2.19
C ASP A 213 15.50 -9.82 -3.18
N LYS A 214 16.21 -8.78 -3.64
CA LYS A 214 15.71 -7.81 -4.60
C LYS A 214 15.23 -8.45 -5.89
N GLU A 215 15.97 -9.42 -6.42
CA GLU A 215 15.67 -10.07 -7.69
C GLU A 215 14.33 -10.82 -7.61
N PHE A 216 14.12 -11.59 -6.55
CA PHE A 216 12.86 -12.26 -6.28
C PHE A 216 11.71 -11.24 -6.14
N ALA A 217 11.91 -10.19 -5.35
CA ALA A 217 10.91 -9.15 -5.13
C ALA A 217 10.46 -8.47 -6.44
N ILE A 218 11.40 -8.19 -7.35
CA ILE A 218 11.09 -7.60 -8.65
C ILE A 218 10.22 -8.55 -9.50
N GLU A 219 10.51 -9.86 -9.49
CA GLU A 219 9.70 -10.83 -10.22
C GLU A 219 8.29 -10.97 -9.60
N THR A 220 8.16 -10.96 -8.28
CA THR A 220 6.86 -10.90 -7.60
C THR A 220 6.05 -9.67 -8.04
N ILE A 221 6.66 -8.48 -8.04
CA ILE A 221 6.01 -7.23 -8.50
C ILE A 221 5.58 -7.32 -9.97
N LYS A 222 6.42 -7.89 -10.84
CA LYS A 222 6.08 -8.08 -12.25
C LYS A 222 4.92 -9.06 -12.44
N SER A 223 4.85 -10.11 -11.62
CA SER A 223 3.74 -11.06 -11.63
C SER A 223 2.42 -10.38 -11.27
N THR A 224 2.38 -9.63 -10.17
CA THR A 224 1.19 -8.86 -9.75
C THR A 224 0.81 -7.76 -10.74
N HIS A 225 1.79 -7.17 -11.43
CA HIS A 225 1.53 -6.28 -12.57
C HIS A 225 0.91 -7.01 -13.77
N GLY A 226 1.34 -8.25 -14.04
CA GLY A 226 0.74 -9.13 -15.05
C GLY A 226 -0.74 -9.41 -14.76
N PHE A 227 -1.07 -9.70 -13.51
CA PHE A 227 -2.45 -9.86 -13.05
C PHE A 227 -3.25 -8.56 -13.19
N TRP A 228 -2.69 -7.42 -12.77
CA TRP A 228 -3.33 -6.12 -12.98
C TRP A 228 -3.60 -5.82 -14.46
N LYS A 229 -2.68 -6.15 -15.38
CA LYS A 229 -2.94 -6.00 -16.82
C LYS A 229 -4.13 -6.83 -17.28
N ALA A 230 -4.27 -8.05 -16.76
CA ALA A 230 -5.41 -8.90 -17.07
C ALA A 230 -6.73 -8.32 -16.51
N LEU A 231 -6.68 -7.75 -15.30
CA LEU A 231 -7.79 -7.05 -14.66
C LEU A 231 -8.24 -5.83 -15.48
N ILE A 232 -7.32 -4.91 -15.76
CA ILE A 232 -7.65 -3.63 -16.40
C ILE A 232 -8.07 -3.80 -17.87
N SER A 233 -7.63 -4.87 -18.54
CA SER A 233 -8.05 -5.25 -19.88
C SER A 233 -9.29 -6.17 -19.92
N GLN A 234 -9.95 -6.38 -18.78
CA GLN A 234 -11.17 -7.20 -18.65
C GLN A 234 -10.99 -8.67 -19.09
N LYS A 235 -9.77 -9.22 -18.96
CA LYS A 235 -9.49 -10.64 -19.22
C LYS A 235 -9.73 -11.53 -18.01
N THR A 236 -9.85 -10.94 -16.83
CA THR A 236 -10.21 -11.61 -15.57
C THR A 236 -11.47 -10.95 -14.96
N ASN A 237 -12.12 -11.66 -14.05
CA ASN A 237 -13.26 -11.12 -13.31
C ASN A 237 -12.74 -10.10 -12.30
N SER A 238 -13.29 -8.88 -12.31
CA SER A 238 -12.85 -7.83 -11.40
C SER A 238 -13.24 -8.06 -9.94
N GLY A 239 -14.10 -9.04 -9.62
CA GLY A 239 -14.43 -9.36 -8.22
C GLY A 239 -15.07 -8.20 -7.45
N GLY A 240 -15.63 -7.21 -8.16
CA GLY A 240 -16.18 -5.98 -7.58
C GLY A 240 -15.18 -4.82 -7.46
N LEU A 241 -13.94 -4.97 -7.93
CA LEU A 241 -12.96 -3.89 -8.06
C LEU A 241 -13.44 -2.83 -9.05
N ASN A 242 -13.19 -1.57 -8.70
CA ASN A 242 -13.53 -0.44 -9.54
C ASN A 242 -12.36 -0.08 -10.46
N CYS A 243 -12.47 -0.50 -11.72
CA CYS A 243 -11.42 -0.32 -12.72
C CYS A 243 -11.44 1.05 -13.43
N LYS A 244 -12.30 1.99 -12.99
CA LYS A 244 -12.47 3.29 -13.65
C LYS A 244 -11.17 4.09 -13.57
N ASN A 245 -10.69 4.53 -14.73
CA ASN A 245 -9.40 5.19 -14.87
C ASN A 245 -9.49 6.31 -15.91
N THR A 246 -8.47 7.18 -16.01
CA THR A 246 -8.51 8.32 -16.92
C THR A 246 -7.29 8.42 -17.85
N CYS A 247 -6.24 7.66 -17.61
CA CYS A 247 -4.96 7.75 -18.31
C CYS A 247 -4.53 6.44 -18.97
N VAL A 248 -5.14 5.30 -18.64
CA VAL A 248 -4.88 4.04 -19.34
C VAL A 248 -5.45 4.15 -20.76
N SER A 249 -4.66 3.74 -21.76
CA SER A 249 -5.07 3.79 -23.17
C SER A 249 -6.40 3.05 -23.37
N ALA A 250 -7.25 3.56 -24.26
CA ALA A 250 -8.53 2.91 -24.59
C ALA A 250 -8.33 1.51 -25.21
N ASP A 251 -7.19 1.29 -25.87
CA ASP A 251 -6.82 -0.03 -26.41
C ASP A 251 -6.42 -1.02 -25.31
N ASP A 252 -5.96 -0.52 -24.17
CA ASP A 252 -5.50 -1.32 -23.03
C ASP A 252 -6.57 -1.49 -21.94
N SER A 253 -7.58 -0.61 -21.91
CA SER A 253 -8.62 -0.57 -20.88
C SER A 253 -9.98 -0.10 -21.42
N PRO A 254 -11.03 -0.93 -21.32
CA PRO A 254 -12.40 -0.51 -21.63
C PRO A 254 -13.03 0.40 -20.56
N PHE A 255 -12.33 0.65 -19.44
CA PHE A 255 -12.84 1.40 -18.29
C PHE A 255 -12.42 2.88 -18.26
N CYS A 256 -11.76 3.36 -19.32
CA CYS A 256 -11.30 4.74 -19.40
C CYS A 256 -12.50 5.69 -19.44
N CYS A 257 -12.54 6.67 -18.53
CA CYS A 257 -13.61 7.66 -18.45
C CYS A 257 -13.12 9.06 -18.83
N SER A 258 -14.07 9.92 -19.16
CA SER A 258 -13.80 11.33 -19.45
C SER A 258 -13.39 12.10 -18.20
N THR A 259 -12.72 13.24 -18.40
CA THR A 259 -12.35 14.17 -17.32
C THR A 259 -13.58 14.68 -16.56
N ASP A 260 -14.71 14.88 -17.23
CA ASP A 260 -15.92 15.39 -16.60
C ASP A 260 -16.62 14.33 -15.75
N GLU A 261 -16.62 13.07 -16.18
CA GLU A 261 -17.07 11.96 -15.33
C GLU A 261 -16.20 11.80 -14.09
N ALA A 262 -14.89 12.00 -14.21
CA ALA A 262 -13.99 11.98 -13.08
C ALA A 262 -14.30 13.13 -12.11
N LYS A 263 -14.45 14.36 -12.60
CA LYS A 263 -14.87 15.51 -11.77
C LYS A 263 -16.19 15.27 -11.05
N ALA A 264 -17.18 14.69 -11.73
CA ALA A 264 -18.49 14.40 -11.15
C ALA A 264 -18.40 13.44 -9.94
N VAL A 265 -17.45 12.50 -9.93
CA VAL A 265 -17.18 11.64 -8.76
C VAL A 265 -16.76 12.47 -7.56
N ILE A 266 -15.83 13.42 -7.74
CA ILE A 266 -15.32 14.27 -6.66
C ILE A 266 -16.39 15.27 -6.20
N GLU A 267 -17.13 15.87 -7.13
CA GLU A 267 -18.21 16.81 -6.83
C GLU A 267 -19.36 16.15 -6.06
N GLY A 268 -19.57 14.84 -6.25
CA GLY A 268 -20.52 14.03 -5.49
C GLY A 268 -20.10 13.76 -4.04
N THR A 269 -18.86 14.03 -3.65
CA THR A 269 -18.40 13.87 -2.25
C THR A 269 -18.60 15.16 -1.44
N THR A 270 -18.55 15.02 -0.12
CA THR A 270 -18.59 16.18 0.77
C THR A 270 -17.31 17.04 0.61
N PRO A 271 -17.43 18.39 0.67
CA PRO A 271 -16.26 19.27 0.72
C PRO A 271 -15.38 18.96 1.93
N CYS A 272 -14.09 19.29 1.84
CA CYS A 272 -13.18 19.19 2.98
C CYS A 272 -13.69 20.05 4.14
N GLY A 273 -13.60 19.51 5.35
CA GLY A 273 -14.02 20.19 6.57
C GLY A 273 -13.02 19.98 7.71
N THR A 274 -13.34 20.53 8.87
CA THR A 274 -12.51 20.39 10.08
C THR A 274 -12.36 18.92 10.47
N GLU A 275 -11.14 18.53 10.84
CA GLU A 275 -10.81 17.20 11.35
C GLU A 275 -11.55 16.89 12.66
N ASP A 276 -12.02 15.65 12.79
CA ASP A 276 -12.50 15.13 14.07
C ASP A 276 -11.31 14.65 14.92
N PRO A 277 -11.39 14.67 16.26
CA PRO A 277 -10.30 14.21 17.10
C PRO A 277 -10.07 12.70 16.97
N ILE A 278 -8.81 12.28 17.00
CA ILE A 278 -8.45 10.87 17.09
C ILE A 278 -8.81 10.34 18.49
N PRO A 279 -9.42 9.15 18.63
CA PRO A 279 -9.73 8.58 19.94
C PRO A 279 -8.49 8.38 20.80
N CYS A 280 -8.51 8.78 22.08
CA CYS A 280 -7.38 8.62 23.00
C CYS A 280 -6.95 7.15 23.23
N SER A 281 -7.82 6.19 22.90
CA SER A 281 -7.48 4.76 22.92
C SER A 281 -6.36 4.40 21.94
N VAL A 282 -6.14 5.20 20.90
CA VAL A 282 -5.09 4.98 19.89
C VAL A 282 -3.69 5.12 20.48
N ASP A 283 -3.53 5.85 21.59
CA ASP A 283 -2.24 6.03 22.28
C ASP A 283 -1.89 4.89 23.25
N LYS A 284 -2.77 3.91 23.42
CA LYS A 284 -2.51 2.76 24.30
C LYS A 284 -1.37 1.90 23.75
N TRP A 285 -0.57 1.38 24.67
CA TRP A 285 0.45 0.38 24.41
C TRP A 285 -0.08 -1.02 24.73
N PHE A 286 0.13 -1.94 23.80
CA PHE A 286 -0.09 -3.36 23.99
C PHE A 286 1.25 -4.04 24.27
N TYR A 287 1.31 -4.82 25.34
CA TYR A 287 2.51 -5.55 25.76
C TYR A 287 2.27 -7.04 25.65
N TYR A 288 3.31 -7.77 25.28
CA TYR A 288 3.34 -9.24 25.31
C TYR A 288 4.54 -9.72 26.12
N VAL A 289 4.45 -10.93 26.65
CA VAL A 289 5.59 -11.59 27.29
C VAL A 289 6.47 -12.13 26.17
N LYS A 290 7.75 -11.73 26.12
CA LYS A 290 8.73 -12.40 25.27
C LYS A 290 9.02 -13.76 25.91
N GLU A 291 8.71 -14.83 25.19
CA GLU A 291 9.22 -16.18 25.47
C GLU A 291 10.72 -16.27 25.17
#